data_AF-A0A550GLW8-F1
#
_entry.id   AF-A0A550GLW8-F1
#
_cell.length_a   1.000
_cell.length_b   1.000
_cell.length_c   1.000
_cell.angle_alpha   90.00
_cell.angle_beta   90.00
_cell.angle_gamma   90.00
#
_symmetry.space_group_name_H-M   'P 1'
#
loop_
_entity.id
_entity.type
_entity.pdbx_description
1 polymer ?
#
loop_
_entity_poly.entity_id
_entity_poly.type
_entity_poly.pdbx_seq_one_letter_code
_entity_poly.pdbx_strand_id
1 'polypeptide(L)'
;MVMEKNGEEEKIKHILTDPKLSAIKAMLEKDHAIDCLFLLHVNRGKWKAAKDFMRENKLTLSDGTFRSRMIEIEQLGLAKSERIDPLKKYYVITELGEKVAKLLLEFFDEF
;
A
#
# COMPACT_ATOMS: atom_id res chain seq x y z
N MET A 1 8.01 -36.94 7.71
CA MET A 1 7.95 -35.48 7.48
C MET A 1 7.31 -35.19 6.12
N VAL A 2 5.97 -35.26 5.99
CA VAL A 2 5.24 -34.88 4.77
C VAL A 2 3.78 -34.54 5.15
N MET A 3 3.50 -33.39 5.77
CA MET A 3 2.11 -32.94 5.99
C MET A 3 1.91 -31.41 5.93
N GLU A 4 2.95 -30.58 6.08
CA GLU A 4 2.80 -29.10 6.00
C GLU A 4 2.61 -28.56 4.58
N LYS A 5 3.13 -29.27 3.56
CA LYS A 5 3.10 -28.79 2.15
C LYS A 5 1.69 -28.50 1.63
N ASN A 6 0.67 -29.24 2.07
CA ASN A 6 -0.69 -29.04 1.58
C ASN A 6 -1.35 -27.77 2.15
N GLY A 7 -1.01 -27.36 3.37
CA GLY A 7 -1.65 -26.20 4.01
C GLY A 7 -1.19 -24.87 3.43
N GLU A 8 0.11 -24.74 3.16
CA GLU A 8 0.68 -23.55 2.52
C GLU A 8 0.26 -23.45 1.06
N GLU A 9 0.24 -24.56 0.34
CA GLU A 9 -0.20 -24.58 -1.06
C GLU A 9 -1.66 -24.12 -1.21
N GLU A 10 -2.56 -24.57 -0.34
CA GLU A 10 -3.96 -24.12 -0.37
C GLU A 10 -4.12 -22.65 0.01
N LYS A 11 -3.33 -22.13 0.96
CA LYS A 11 -3.29 -20.70 1.26
C LYS A 11 -2.81 -19.89 0.06
N ILE A 12 -1.74 -20.35 -0.61
CA ILE A 12 -1.21 -19.70 -1.81
C ILE A 12 -2.26 -19.72 -2.93
N LYS A 13 -2.89 -20.87 -3.20
CA LYS A 13 -4.00 -20.96 -4.16
C LYS A 13 -5.09 -19.95 -3.84
N HIS A 14 -5.53 -19.89 -2.58
CA HIS A 14 -6.55 -18.94 -2.16
C HIS A 14 -6.12 -17.48 -2.41
N ILE A 15 -4.89 -17.09 -2.09
CA ILE A 15 -4.36 -15.74 -2.37
C ILE A 15 -4.36 -15.45 -3.88
N LEU A 16 -3.96 -16.43 -4.70
CA LEU A 16 -3.85 -16.26 -6.14
C LEU A 16 -5.21 -16.22 -6.84
N THR A 17 -6.23 -16.90 -6.31
CA THR A 17 -7.55 -17.04 -6.95
C THR A 17 -8.65 -16.17 -6.35
N ASP A 18 -8.55 -15.77 -5.09
CA ASP A 18 -9.51 -14.83 -4.50
C ASP A 18 -9.33 -13.45 -5.15
N PRO A 19 -10.38 -12.84 -5.75
CA PRO A 19 -10.25 -11.59 -6.48
C PRO A 19 -9.70 -10.44 -5.64
N LYS A 20 -10.04 -10.38 -4.35
CA LYS A 20 -9.62 -9.30 -3.46
C LYS A 20 -8.15 -9.49 -3.05
N LEU A 21 -7.77 -10.69 -2.63
CA LEU A 21 -6.39 -10.99 -2.25
C LEU A 21 -5.43 -10.88 -3.44
N SER A 22 -5.84 -11.39 -4.60
CA SER A 22 -5.07 -11.31 -5.84
C SER A 22 -4.85 -9.86 -6.27
N ALA A 23 -5.88 -8.99 -6.15
CA ALA A 23 -5.75 -7.57 -6.46
C ALA A 23 -4.84 -6.82 -5.45
N ILE A 24 -4.94 -7.12 -4.15
CA ILE A 24 -4.02 -6.55 -3.15
C ILE A 24 -2.58 -6.98 -3.42
N LYS A 25 -2.34 -8.27 -3.66
CA LYS A 25 -1.02 -8.80 -4.04
C LYS A 25 -0.46 -8.07 -5.26
N ALA A 26 -1.23 -8.02 -6.35
CA ALA A 26 -0.79 -7.39 -7.60
C ALA A 26 -0.52 -5.89 -7.41
N MET A 27 -1.23 -5.21 -6.51
CA MET A 27 -0.96 -3.81 -6.17
C MET A 27 0.36 -3.68 -5.42
N LEU A 28 0.62 -4.53 -4.41
CA LEU A 28 1.86 -4.52 -3.62
C LEU A 28 3.12 -4.79 -4.46
N GLU A 29 3.00 -5.55 -5.56
CA GLU A 29 4.09 -5.84 -6.50
C GLU A 29 4.44 -4.65 -7.41
N LYS A 30 3.62 -3.60 -7.46
CA LYS A 30 3.87 -2.44 -8.31
C LYS A 30 4.92 -1.52 -7.71
N ASP A 31 5.68 -0.90 -8.61
CA ASP A 31 6.63 0.15 -8.25
C ASP A 31 5.99 1.23 -7.38
N HIS A 32 6.70 1.62 -6.31
CA HIS A 32 6.25 2.58 -5.30
C HIS A 32 4.93 2.28 -4.56
N ALA A 33 4.37 1.07 -4.67
CA ALA A 33 3.13 0.71 -3.97
C ALA A 33 3.32 0.67 -2.45
N ILE A 34 4.34 -0.06 -1.99
CA ILE A 34 4.72 -0.17 -0.58
C ILE A 34 5.13 1.20 -0.04
N ASP A 35 5.93 1.97 -0.80
CA ASP A 35 6.31 3.34 -0.44
C ASP A 35 5.08 4.21 -0.17
N CYS A 36 4.06 4.15 -1.04
CA CYS A 36 2.83 4.92 -0.87
C CYS A 36 2.01 4.46 0.35
N LEU A 37 1.99 3.16 0.66
CA LEU A 37 1.37 2.66 1.90
C LEU A 37 2.11 3.17 3.14
N PHE A 38 3.44 3.14 3.15
CA PHE A 38 4.23 3.68 4.26
C PHE A 38 4.06 5.20 4.40
N LEU A 39 4.05 5.95 3.30
CA LEU A 39 3.75 7.37 3.32
C LEU A 39 2.38 7.63 3.95
N LEU A 40 1.36 6.83 3.66
CA LEU A 40 0.06 6.95 4.31
C LEU A 40 0.13 6.64 5.81
N HIS A 41 0.84 5.57 6.19
CA HIS A 41 1.05 5.16 7.58
C HIS A 41 1.71 6.28 8.41
N VAL A 42 2.65 7.04 7.83
CA VAL A 42 3.29 8.20 8.47
C VAL A 42 2.60 9.55 8.16
N ASN A 43 1.31 9.54 7.83
CA ASN A 43 0.47 10.71 7.60
C ASN A 43 0.92 11.66 6.46
N ARG A 44 1.51 11.10 5.39
CA ARG A 44 1.99 11.84 4.19
C ARG A 44 1.09 11.66 2.97
N GLY A 45 -0.22 11.51 3.15
CA GLY A 45 -1.18 11.35 2.05
C GLY A 45 -1.47 12.59 1.19
N LYS A 46 -0.80 13.72 1.44
CA LYS A 46 -0.80 14.91 0.55
C LYS A 46 0.42 14.85 -0.36
N TRP A 47 0.23 15.13 -1.66
CA TRP A 47 1.33 15.11 -2.63
C TRP A 47 2.57 15.90 -2.18
N LYS A 48 2.39 17.15 -1.72
CA LYS A 48 3.51 17.97 -1.25
C LYS A 48 4.28 17.29 -0.09
N ALA A 49 3.55 16.71 0.86
CA ALA A 49 4.15 16.06 2.03
C ALA A 49 4.91 14.78 1.65
N ALA A 50 4.36 13.98 0.74
CA ALA A 50 5.03 12.81 0.17
C ALA A 50 6.28 13.21 -0.61
N LYS A 51 6.18 14.20 -1.50
CA LYS A 51 7.29 14.71 -2.30
C LYS A 51 8.44 15.21 -1.42
N ASP A 52 8.12 16.00 -0.39
CA ASP A 52 9.12 16.54 0.52
C ASP A 52 9.82 15.40 1.30
N PHE A 53 9.06 14.42 1.81
CA PHE A 53 9.62 13.23 2.47
C PHE A 53 10.56 12.45 1.54
N MET A 54 10.14 12.17 0.32
CA MET A 54 10.97 11.43 -0.64
C MET A 54 12.26 12.20 -0.96
N ARG A 55 12.16 13.51 -1.23
CA ARG A 55 13.32 14.36 -1.54
C ARG A 55 14.31 14.44 -0.38
N GLU A 56 13.83 14.63 0.85
CA GLU A 56 14.66 14.69 2.07
C GLU A 56 15.49 13.41 2.24
N ASN A 57 14.94 12.27 1.84
CA ASN A 57 15.61 10.97 1.88
C ASN A 57 16.33 10.59 0.59
N LYS A 58 16.52 11.54 -0.36
CA LYS A 58 17.16 11.31 -1.67
C LYS A 58 16.46 10.22 -2.52
N LEU A 59 15.17 10.02 -2.31
CA LEU A 59 14.32 9.11 -3.07
C LEU A 59 13.55 9.85 -4.16
N THR A 60 13.09 9.13 -5.17
CA THR A 60 12.28 9.67 -6.27
C THR A 60 10.87 9.12 -6.22
N LEU A 61 9.89 10.01 -6.37
CA LEU A 61 8.50 9.66 -6.61
C LEU A 61 7.89 10.75 -7.50
N SER A 62 7.23 10.38 -8.59
CA SER A 62 6.56 11.33 -9.48
C SER A 62 5.12 11.60 -9.01
N ASP A 63 4.55 12.76 -9.33
CA ASP A 63 3.14 13.07 -9.02
C ASP A 63 2.20 12.05 -9.72
N GLY A 64 2.51 11.70 -10.98
CA GLY A 64 1.73 10.71 -11.74
C GLY A 64 1.73 9.33 -11.08
N THR A 65 2.90 8.85 -10.65
CA THR A 65 3.02 7.57 -9.94
C THR A 65 2.30 7.63 -8.60
N PHE A 66 2.55 8.66 -7.78
CA PHE A 66 1.88 8.85 -6.49
C PHE A 66 0.36 8.81 -6.64
N ARG A 67 -0.22 9.57 -7.59
CA ARG A 67 -1.67 9.58 -7.82
C ARG A 67 -2.19 8.23 -8.27
N SER A 68 -1.50 7.57 -9.19
CA SER A 68 -1.87 6.22 -9.65
C SER A 68 -1.91 5.23 -8.48
N ARG A 69 -0.90 5.26 -7.61
CA ARG A 69 -0.85 4.42 -6.40
C ARG A 69 -1.96 4.73 -5.42
N MET A 70 -2.16 6.00 -5.10
CA MET A 70 -3.20 6.41 -4.16
C MET A 70 -4.62 6.06 -4.63
N ILE A 71 -4.90 6.17 -5.93
CA ILE A 71 -6.20 5.76 -6.51
C ILE A 71 -6.42 4.25 -6.34
N GLU A 72 -5.41 3.43 -6.63
CA GLU A 72 -5.55 1.98 -6.52
C GLU A 72 -5.65 1.52 -5.06
N ILE A 73 -4.84 2.10 -4.17
CA ILE A 73 -4.92 1.87 -2.73
C ILE A 73 -6.32 2.26 -2.19
N GLU A 74 -6.89 3.37 -2.68
CA GLU A 74 -8.26 3.79 -2.37
C GLU A 74 -9.31 2.80 -2.90
N GLN A 75 -9.18 2.35 -4.15
CA GLN A 75 -10.09 1.36 -4.76
C GLN A 75 -10.10 0.01 -4.03
N LEU A 76 -8.95 -0.39 -3.45
CA LEU A 76 -8.82 -1.61 -2.66
C LEU A 76 -9.30 -1.44 -1.20
N GLY A 77 -9.73 -0.24 -0.80
CA GLY A 77 -10.17 0.07 0.55
C GLY A 77 -9.04 0.15 1.57
N LEU A 78 -7.79 0.27 1.13
CA LEU A 78 -6.61 0.44 1.98
C LEU A 78 -6.39 1.92 2.35
N ALA A 79 -6.95 2.83 1.57
CA ALA A 79 -7.04 4.25 1.87
C ALA A 79 -8.44 4.79 1.56
N LYS A 80 -8.71 6.00 2.01
CA LYS A 80 -9.86 6.82 1.63
C LYS A 80 -9.37 8.23 1.31
N SER A 81 -10.05 8.94 0.42
CA SER A 81 -9.78 10.36 0.20
C SER A 81 -10.68 11.25 1.03
N GLU A 82 -10.09 12.29 1.61
CA GLU A 82 -10.77 13.35 2.34
C GLU A 82 -10.62 14.67 1.58
N ARG A 83 -11.72 15.41 1.46
CA ARG A 83 -11.74 16.68 0.74
C ARG A 83 -11.23 17.80 1.65
N ILE A 84 -10.33 18.62 1.11
CA ILE A 84 -9.90 19.88 1.72
C ILE A 84 -10.79 21.01 1.20
N ASP A 85 -11.01 21.01 -0.11
CA ASP A 85 -11.86 21.94 -0.85
C ASP A 85 -12.42 21.23 -2.10
N PRO A 86 -13.28 21.86 -2.92
CA PRO A 86 -13.87 21.22 -4.11
C PRO A 86 -12.85 20.67 -5.13
N LEU A 87 -11.62 21.20 -5.15
CA LEU A 87 -10.56 20.84 -6.10
C LEU A 87 -9.43 20.04 -5.45
N LYS A 88 -9.35 20.00 -4.12
CA LYS A 88 -8.25 19.36 -3.39
C LYS A 88 -8.75 18.26 -2.47
N LYS A 89 -8.11 17.10 -2.60
CA LYS A 89 -8.24 15.97 -1.68
C LYS A 89 -6.88 15.50 -1.19
N TYR A 90 -6.87 14.81 -0.07
CA TYR A 90 -5.72 14.05 0.42
C TYR A 90 -6.17 12.64 0.79
N TYR A 91 -5.22 11.73 0.89
CA TYR A 91 -5.49 10.33 1.21
C TYR A 91 -5.20 10.06 2.69
N VAL A 92 -6.01 9.23 3.31
CA VAL A 92 -5.88 8.77 4.70
C VAL A 92 -5.95 7.26 4.69
N ILE A 93 -5.05 6.62 5.43
CA ILE A 93 -5.04 5.16 5.55
C ILE A 93 -6.31 4.67 6.25
N THR A 94 -6.83 3.51 5.84
CA THR A 94 -7.92 2.83 6.56
C THR A 94 -7.36 1.88 7.61
N GLU A 95 -8.22 1.32 8.47
CA GLU A 95 -7.79 0.27 9.40
C GLU A 95 -7.20 -0.95 8.69
N LEU A 96 -7.72 -1.30 7.51
CA LEU A 96 -7.18 -2.40 6.71
C LEU A 96 -5.81 -2.03 6.14
N GLY A 97 -5.68 -0.82 5.58
CA GLY A 97 -4.39 -0.32 5.09
C GLY A 97 -3.33 -0.28 6.19
N GLU A 98 -3.71 0.15 7.39
CA GLU A 98 -2.84 0.22 8.56
C GLU A 98 -2.34 -1.17 8.98
N LYS A 99 -3.22 -2.18 8.97
CA LYS A 99 -2.83 -3.57 9.22
C LYS A 99 -1.83 -4.07 8.16
N VAL A 100 -2.07 -3.79 6.89
CA VAL A 100 -1.15 -4.19 5.80
C VAL A 100 0.20 -3.49 5.93
N ALA A 101 0.22 -2.18 6.20
CA ALA A 101 1.45 -1.42 6.39
C ALA A 101 2.28 -1.98 7.55
N LYS A 102 1.65 -2.33 8.69
CA LYS A 102 2.35 -2.94 9.83
C LYS A 102 2.94 -4.31 9.51
N LEU A 103 2.20 -5.19 8.83
CA LEU A 103 2.71 -6.49 8.40
C LEU A 103 3.91 -6.35 7.46
N LEU A 104 3.92 -5.32 6.60
CA LEU A 104 5.05 -5.02 5.73
C LEU A 104 6.25 -4.48 6.52
N LEU A 105 6.04 -3.62 7.53
CA LEU A 105 7.11 -3.18 8.43
C LEU A 105 7.72 -4.36 9.19
N GLU A 106 6.88 -5.20 9.80
CA GLU A 106 7.29 -6.42 10.49
C GLU A 106 8.09 -7.34 9.57
N PHE A 107 7.68 -7.49 8.30
CA PHE A 107 8.45 -8.25 7.32
C PHE A 107 9.86 -7.67 7.08
N PHE A 108 10.02 -6.36 7.02
CA PHE A 108 11.34 -5.72 6.82
C PHE A 108 12.18 -5.66 8.09
N ASP A 109 11.58 -5.69 9.28
CA ASP A 109 12.30 -5.74 10.56
C ASP A 109 13.08 -7.07 10.77
N GLU A 110 12.78 -8.10 9.98
CA GLU A 110 13.47 -9.39 9.99
C GLU A 110 14.81 -9.38 9.21
N PHE A 111 15.22 -8.24 8.61
CA PHE A 111 16.44 -8.10 7.80
C PHE A 111 17.33 -6.94 8.27
#